data_AF-A0A1Y2BRQ0-F1
#
_entry.id   AF-A0A1Y2BRQ0-F1
#
_cell.length_a   1.000
_cell.length_b   1.000
_cell.length_c   1.000
_cell.angle_alpha   90.00
_cell.angle_beta   90.00
_cell.angle_gamma   90.00
#
_symmetry.space_group_name_H-M   'P 1'
#
loop_
_entity.id
_entity.type
_entity.pdbx_description
1 polymer ?
#
loop_
_entity_poly.entity_id
_entity_poly.type
_entity_poly.pdbx_seq_one_letter_code
_entity_poly.pdbx_strand_id
1 'polypeptide(L)'
;MTSQKQDLLQWDDACRAFNNQEYNQSLVLFKPIAISAKIYFNMAICYINMNQLDKALVSLATATKRDPFFALAHFIRGIIYFKMNLFAKALTDFTNVLKNMRSALVIDYTQLGLSRKLFAFEALFNRGLCHSALGNQTASLSDYDEADLIHPTSAGFGDRPLLESKIDQACDLGSRALHSISLYEMDYELAIFKPNEQKVLNAQKVDYIGSPTVFLDSNHRLSEFFTNTSKTRLLQVAMKLTRMQDSRVP
;
A
#
# COMPACT_ATOMS: atom_id res chain seq x y z
N MET A 1 -16.42 15.16 -3.74
CA MET A 1 -16.23 13.75 -3.36
C MET A 1 -15.86 13.01 -4.63
N THR A 2 -14.63 12.54 -4.76
CA THR A 2 -14.21 11.73 -5.91
C THR A 2 -15.00 10.42 -5.93
N SER A 3 -15.25 9.91 -7.13
CA SER A 3 -15.95 8.63 -7.29
C SER A 3 -15.05 7.51 -6.78
N GLN A 4 -15.58 6.55 -6.01
CA GLN A 4 -14.82 5.38 -5.51
C GLN A 4 -14.10 4.61 -6.64
N LYS A 5 -14.63 4.68 -7.87
CA LYS A 5 -13.98 4.11 -9.06
C LYS A 5 -12.72 4.90 -9.47
N GLN A 6 -12.76 6.23 -9.38
CA GLN A 6 -11.62 7.08 -9.70
C GLN A 6 -10.48 6.88 -8.71
N ASP A 7 -10.79 6.78 -7.41
CA ASP A 7 -9.79 6.53 -6.37
C ASP A 7 -9.07 5.17 -6.59
N LEU A 8 -9.80 4.16 -7.07
CA LEU A 8 -9.25 2.84 -7.39
C LEU A 8 -8.29 2.88 -8.59
N LEU A 9 -8.68 3.59 -9.66
CA LEU A 9 -7.83 3.76 -10.84
C LEU A 9 -6.57 4.56 -10.48
N GLN A 10 -6.72 5.61 -9.68
CA GLN A 10 -5.62 6.41 -9.21
C GLN A 10 -4.64 5.62 -8.31
N TRP A 11 -5.16 4.71 -7.47
CA TRP A 11 -4.32 3.78 -6.72
C TRP A 11 -3.53 2.88 -7.68
N ASP A 12 -4.16 2.31 -8.69
CA ASP A 12 -3.47 1.48 -9.68
C ASP A 12 -2.37 2.25 -10.43
N ASP A 13 -2.66 3.48 -10.88
CA ASP A 13 -1.67 4.38 -11.50
C ASP A 13 -0.49 4.67 -10.56
N ALA A 14 -0.75 4.89 -9.27
CA ALA A 14 0.28 5.12 -8.26
C ALA A 14 1.18 3.88 -8.08
N CYS A 15 0.59 2.67 -8.09
CA CYS A 15 1.34 1.42 -8.05
C CYS A 15 2.19 1.21 -9.31
N ARG A 16 1.70 1.60 -10.49
CA ARG A 16 2.48 1.57 -11.73
C ARG A 16 3.68 2.51 -11.68
N ALA A 17 3.48 3.76 -11.23
CA ALA A 17 4.58 4.71 -11.03
C ALA A 17 5.63 4.17 -10.03
N PHE A 18 5.20 3.51 -8.96
CA PHE A 18 6.10 2.87 -8.01
C PHE A 18 6.95 1.76 -8.64
N ASN A 19 6.35 0.88 -9.44
CA ASN A 19 7.08 -0.19 -10.13
C ASN A 19 8.09 0.37 -11.14
N ASN A 20 7.82 1.55 -11.70
CA ASN A 20 8.76 2.29 -12.56
C ASN A 20 9.84 3.06 -11.79
N GLN A 21 9.91 2.91 -10.46
CA GLN A 21 10.82 3.63 -9.56
C GLN A 21 10.57 5.15 -9.49
N GLU A 22 9.42 5.63 -9.96
CA GLU A 22 9.01 7.04 -9.93
C GLU A 22 8.32 7.37 -8.59
N TYR A 23 9.05 7.23 -7.48
CA TYR A 23 8.49 7.33 -6.13
C TYR A 23 7.83 8.68 -5.82
N ASN A 24 8.39 9.79 -6.33
CA ASN A 24 7.81 11.12 -6.15
C ASN A 24 6.43 11.24 -6.82
N GLN A 25 6.28 10.72 -8.03
CA GLN A 25 5.03 10.74 -8.77
C GLN A 25 4.00 9.82 -8.09
N SER A 26 4.43 8.63 -7.66
CA SER A 26 3.60 7.71 -6.88
C SER A 26 3.06 8.38 -5.60
N LEU A 27 3.90 9.11 -4.86
CA LEU A 27 3.49 9.87 -3.68
C LEU A 27 2.46 10.96 -3.97
N VAL A 28 2.60 11.69 -5.09
CA VAL A 28 1.61 12.70 -5.51
C VAL A 28 0.26 12.05 -5.76
N LEU A 29 0.24 10.88 -6.40
CA LEU A 29 -0.98 10.12 -6.67
C LEU A 29 -1.59 9.53 -5.40
N PHE A 30 -0.78 9.09 -4.43
CA PHE A 30 -1.27 8.52 -3.16
C PHE A 30 -1.86 9.55 -2.19
N LYS A 31 -1.29 10.75 -2.11
CA LYS A 31 -1.72 11.80 -1.15
C LYS A 31 -3.23 12.07 -1.13
N PRO A 32 -3.92 12.31 -2.26
CA PRO A 32 -5.36 12.62 -2.24
C PRO A 32 -6.24 11.43 -1.84
N ILE A 33 -5.77 10.19 -2.06
CA ILE A 33 -6.50 8.96 -1.72
C ILE A 33 -6.09 8.38 -0.36
N ALA A 34 -5.20 9.04 0.39
CA ALA A 34 -4.62 8.56 1.65
C ALA A 34 -5.64 8.53 2.80
N ILE A 35 -6.48 7.49 2.81
CA ILE A 35 -7.53 7.28 3.81
C ILE A 35 -7.26 5.99 4.59
N SER A 36 -6.80 4.94 3.90
CA SER A 36 -6.59 3.62 4.49
C SER A 36 -5.16 3.41 4.99
N ALA A 37 -5.00 2.51 5.97
CA ALA A 37 -3.69 2.13 6.48
C ALA A 37 -2.77 1.59 5.37
N LYS A 38 -3.32 0.88 4.39
CA LYS A 38 -2.58 0.34 3.22
C LYS A 38 -1.97 1.45 2.36
N ILE A 39 -2.70 2.54 2.12
CA ILE A 39 -2.20 3.65 1.31
C ILE A 39 -1.11 4.42 2.06
N TYR A 40 -1.30 4.69 3.35
CA TYR A 40 -0.25 5.28 4.18
C TYR A 40 1.00 4.41 4.25
N PHE A 41 0.83 3.08 4.28
CA PHE A 41 1.93 2.14 4.18
C PHE A 41 2.63 2.25 2.82
N ASN A 42 1.90 2.25 1.70
CA ASN A 42 2.50 2.43 0.37
C ASN A 42 3.31 3.74 0.26
N MET A 43 2.79 4.84 0.82
CA MET A 43 3.52 6.09 0.92
C MET A 43 4.80 5.96 1.75
N ALA A 44 4.76 5.23 2.87
CA ALA A 44 5.93 4.97 3.67
C ALA A 44 7.02 4.21 2.90
N ILE A 45 6.64 3.18 2.14
CA ILE A 45 7.57 2.42 1.30
C ILE A 45 8.21 3.32 0.23
N CYS A 46 7.45 4.20 -0.40
CA CYS A 46 8.00 5.21 -1.32
C CYS A 46 9.05 6.08 -0.63
N TYR A 47 8.77 6.55 0.60
CA TYR A 47 9.73 7.34 1.38
C TYR A 47 10.98 6.54 1.78
N ILE A 48 10.84 5.25 2.11
CA ILE A 48 11.98 4.37 2.44
C ILE A 48 12.89 4.22 1.22
N ASN A 49 12.33 3.95 0.03
CA ASN A 49 13.11 3.82 -1.20
C ASN A 49 13.80 5.14 -1.60
N MET A 50 13.26 6.29 -1.16
CA MET A 50 13.90 7.59 -1.30
C MET A 50 14.86 7.95 -0.16
N ASN A 51 15.11 7.03 0.78
CA ASN A 51 15.91 7.23 1.99
C ASN A 51 15.40 8.37 2.92
N GLN A 52 14.11 8.71 2.84
CA GLN A 52 13.46 9.72 3.68
C GLN A 52 12.79 9.07 4.90
N LEU A 53 13.61 8.49 5.79
CA LEU A 53 13.16 7.67 6.92
C LEU A 53 12.24 8.42 7.89
N ASP A 54 12.48 9.71 8.15
CA ASP A 54 11.61 10.51 9.04
C ASP A 54 10.18 10.62 8.52
N LYS A 55 10.01 10.85 7.21
CA LYS A 55 8.70 10.92 6.57
C LYS A 55 8.03 9.56 6.47
N ALA A 56 8.83 8.50 6.29
CA ALA A 56 8.34 7.13 6.36
C ALA A 56 7.76 6.81 7.75
N LEU A 57 8.45 7.19 8.83
CA LEU A 57 7.97 7.00 10.20
C LEU A 57 6.64 7.71 10.46
N VAL A 58 6.48 8.95 9.98
CA VAL A 58 5.20 9.67 10.08
C VAL A 58 4.09 8.92 9.35
N SER A 59 4.37 8.43 8.14
CA SER A 59 3.41 7.69 7.32
C SER A 59 3.03 6.33 7.97
N LEU A 60 3.99 5.61 8.54
CA LEU A 60 3.76 4.37 9.30
C LEU A 60 3.01 4.63 10.61
N ALA A 61 3.30 5.73 11.30
CA ALA A 61 2.55 6.15 12.49
C ALA A 61 1.08 6.43 12.15
N THR A 62 0.80 7.09 11.01
CA THR A 62 -0.57 7.25 10.53
C THR A 62 -1.20 5.91 10.13
N ALA A 63 -0.46 5.01 9.48
CA ALA A 63 -0.96 3.68 9.11
C ALA A 63 -1.38 2.87 10.36
N THR A 64 -0.52 2.80 11.36
CA THR A 64 -0.78 2.09 12.63
C THR A 64 -1.86 2.75 13.49
N LYS A 65 -2.08 4.08 13.38
CA LYS A 65 -3.25 4.74 13.97
C LYS A 65 -4.55 4.33 13.29
N ARG A 66 -4.54 4.13 11.98
CA ARG A 66 -5.72 3.71 11.20
C ARG A 66 -6.04 2.24 11.39
N ASP A 67 -5.01 1.41 11.46
CA ASP A 67 -5.13 -0.02 11.77
C ASP A 67 -4.10 -0.41 12.85
N PRO A 68 -4.53 -0.46 14.13
CA PRO A 68 -3.67 -0.87 15.24
C PRO A 68 -3.14 -2.30 15.12
N PHE A 69 -3.85 -3.18 14.39
CA PHE A 69 -3.50 -4.59 14.23
C PHE A 69 -2.60 -4.84 13.02
N PHE A 70 -2.17 -3.78 12.32
CA PHE A 70 -1.32 -3.90 11.14
C PHE A 70 0.11 -4.28 11.50
N ALA A 71 0.33 -5.57 11.73
CA ALA A 71 1.60 -6.13 12.17
C ALA A 71 2.78 -5.72 11.28
N LEU A 72 2.60 -5.72 9.95
CA LEU A 72 3.66 -5.33 9.03
C LEU A 72 4.08 -3.86 9.16
N ALA A 73 3.15 -2.94 9.44
CA ALA A 73 3.49 -1.54 9.64
C ALA A 73 4.30 -1.31 10.92
N HIS A 74 3.98 -2.03 12.00
CA HIS A 74 4.81 -2.03 13.21
C HIS A 74 6.19 -2.66 12.93
N PHE A 75 6.26 -3.75 12.17
CA PHE A 75 7.52 -4.41 11.84
C PHE A 75 8.49 -3.48 11.10
N ILE A 76 8.02 -2.80 10.04
CA ILE A 76 8.87 -1.86 9.30
C ILE A 76 9.24 -0.66 10.16
N ARG A 77 8.32 -0.14 10.97
CA ARG A 77 8.61 0.97 11.87
C ARG A 77 9.69 0.60 12.88
N GLY A 78 9.64 -0.63 13.40
CA GLY A 78 10.66 -1.21 14.26
C GLY A 78 12.02 -1.29 13.59
N ILE A 79 12.08 -1.74 12.33
CA ILE A 79 13.34 -1.77 11.55
C ILE A 79 13.92 -0.36 11.38
N ILE A 80 13.09 0.63 11.03
CA ILE A 80 13.57 2.01 10.85
C ILE A 80 14.09 2.57 12.18
N TYR A 81 13.37 2.35 13.29
CA TYR A 81 13.85 2.76 14.61
C TYR A 81 15.15 2.08 15.00
N PHE A 82 15.32 0.80 14.67
CA PHE A 82 16.58 0.11 14.90
C PHE A 82 17.72 0.76 14.11
N LYS A 83 17.52 1.03 12.82
CA LYS A 83 18.52 1.73 11.97
C LYS A 83 18.87 3.12 12.49
N MET A 84 17.95 3.77 13.20
CA MET A 84 18.16 5.06 13.88
C MET A 84 18.76 4.92 15.30
N ASN A 85 19.18 3.72 15.72
CA ASN A 85 19.66 3.42 17.06
C ASN A 85 18.64 3.67 18.19
N LEU A 86 17.34 3.69 17.86
CA LEU A 86 16.24 3.88 18.81
C LEU A 86 15.70 2.52 19.29
N PHE A 87 16.55 1.71 19.91
CA PHE A 87 16.26 0.29 20.23
C PHE A 87 15.04 0.09 21.13
N ALA A 88 14.80 0.96 22.11
CA ALA A 88 13.63 0.87 22.98
C ALA A 88 12.30 1.03 22.20
N LYS A 89 12.27 1.91 21.20
CA LYS A 89 11.10 2.08 20.33
C LYS A 89 10.95 0.89 19.38
N ALA A 90 12.06 0.42 18.80
CA ALA A 90 12.07 -0.76 17.95
C ALA A 90 11.57 -2.01 18.69
N LEU A 91 12.03 -2.22 19.93
CA LEU A 91 11.60 -3.30 20.80
C LEU A 91 10.08 -3.28 21.04
N THR A 92 9.53 -2.09 21.31
CA THR A 92 8.09 -1.90 21.52
C THR A 92 7.32 -2.27 20.26
N ASP A 93 7.79 -1.86 19.09
CA ASP A 93 7.16 -2.16 17.82
C ASP A 93 7.22 -3.66 17.49
N PHE A 94 8.38 -4.32 17.63
CA PHE A 94 8.47 -5.78 17.42
C PHE A 94 7.61 -6.57 18.42
N THR A 95 7.48 -6.10 19.65
CA THR A 95 6.55 -6.70 20.62
C THR A 95 5.09 -6.56 20.17
N ASN A 96 4.73 -5.40 19.59
CA ASN A 96 3.39 -5.19 19.03
C ASN A 96 3.14 -6.09 17.80
N VAL A 97 4.16 -6.36 16.98
CA VAL A 97 4.06 -7.33 15.86
C VAL A 97 3.62 -8.69 16.39
N LEU A 98 4.36 -9.24 17.35
CA LEU A 98 4.10 -10.57 17.91
C LEU A 98 2.75 -10.64 18.63
N LYS A 99 2.37 -9.57 19.34
CA LYS A 99 1.05 -9.45 19.95
C LYS A 99 -0.08 -9.45 18.91
N ASN A 100 0.09 -8.72 17.80
CA ASN A 100 -0.89 -8.63 16.73
C ASN A 100 -1.00 -9.92 15.91
N MET A 101 0.06 -10.72 15.85
CA MET A 101 0.03 -12.05 15.25
C MET A 101 -0.83 -13.05 16.05
N ARG A 102 -1.16 -12.78 17.32
CA ARG A 102 -2.06 -13.60 18.15
C ARG A 102 -1.72 -15.10 18.11
N SER A 103 -0.45 -15.46 18.30
CA SER A 103 0.10 -16.83 18.16
C SER A 103 0.12 -17.43 16.74
N ALA A 104 -0.31 -16.68 15.71
CA ALA A 104 -0.08 -17.10 14.33
C ALA A 104 1.41 -17.02 13.99
N LEU A 105 1.95 -18.10 13.45
CA LEU A 105 3.36 -18.17 13.03
C LEU A 105 3.63 -17.32 11.78
N VAL A 106 2.62 -17.17 10.92
CA VAL A 106 2.73 -16.48 9.63
C VAL A 106 1.48 -15.65 9.36
N ILE A 107 1.66 -14.42 8.90
CA ILE A 107 0.59 -13.62 8.29
C ILE A 107 0.87 -13.54 6.79
N ASP A 108 -0.06 -14.04 6.00
CA ASP A 108 -0.01 -13.95 4.54
C ASP A 108 -0.74 -12.69 4.05
N TYR A 109 0.01 -11.72 3.51
CA TYR A 109 -0.57 -10.49 2.96
C TYR A 109 -0.93 -10.61 1.47
N THR A 110 -0.69 -11.76 0.81
CA THR A 110 -1.01 -11.95 -0.61
C THR A 110 -2.48 -11.73 -0.89
N GLN A 111 -3.35 -12.23 0.00
CA GLN A 111 -4.80 -12.05 -0.03
C GLN A 111 -5.22 -10.58 0.09
N LEU A 112 -4.38 -9.73 0.69
CA LEU A 112 -4.64 -8.31 0.90
C LEU A 112 -4.06 -7.42 -0.20
N GLY A 113 -3.40 -8.02 -1.21
CA GLY A 113 -2.82 -7.33 -2.35
C GLY A 113 -1.32 -7.05 -2.23
N LEU A 114 -0.62 -7.65 -1.27
CA LEU A 114 0.83 -7.49 -1.09
C LEU A 114 1.50 -8.87 -1.18
N SER A 115 2.45 -9.05 -2.10
CA SER A 115 3.18 -10.31 -2.29
C SER A 115 4.23 -10.56 -1.20
N ARG A 116 3.81 -10.62 0.06
CA ARG A 116 4.68 -10.85 1.22
C ARG A 116 3.98 -11.68 2.29
N LYS A 117 4.76 -12.56 2.91
CA LYS A 117 4.39 -13.27 4.14
C LYS A 117 5.26 -12.75 5.26
N LEU A 118 4.67 -12.37 6.39
CA LEU A 118 5.40 -11.95 7.59
C LEU A 118 5.50 -13.15 8.52
N PHE A 119 6.72 -13.53 8.90
CA PHE A 119 6.95 -14.65 9.81
C PHE A 119 7.23 -14.13 11.22
N ALA A 120 6.74 -14.86 12.21
CA ALA A 120 6.95 -14.50 13.61
C ALA A 120 8.44 -14.60 14.01
N PHE A 121 9.20 -15.56 13.44
CA PHE A 121 10.62 -15.71 13.75
C PHE A 121 11.45 -14.49 13.33
N GLU A 122 11.08 -13.80 12.23
CA GLU A 122 11.75 -12.57 11.78
C GLU A 122 11.58 -11.45 12.81
N ALA A 123 10.37 -11.34 13.38
CA ALA A 123 10.08 -10.37 14.42
C ALA A 123 10.74 -10.73 15.76
N LEU A 124 10.79 -12.02 16.13
CA LEU A 124 11.50 -12.49 17.33
C LEU A 124 13.01 -12.25 17.21
N PHE A 125 13.63 -12.60 16.09
CA PHE A 125 15.05 -12.36 15.87
C PHE A 125 15.39 -10.86 15.97
N ASN A 126 14.60 -10.01 15.31
CA ASN A 126 14.81 -8.56 15.39
C ASN A 126 14.53 -8.00 16.81
N ARG A 127 13.59 -8.59 17.57
CA ARG A 127 13.36 -8.25 18.98
C ARG A 127 14.52 -8.69 19.87
N GLY A 128 15.08 -9.87 19.64
CA GLY A 128 16.28 -10.38 20.31
C GLY A 128 17.47 -9.44 20.11
N LEU A 129 17.70 -8.98 18.87
CA LEU A 129 18.73 -7.98 18.59
C LEU A 129 18.51 -6.67 19.37
N CYS A 130 17.27 -6.19 19.45
CA CYS A 130 16.94 -5.03 20.30
C CYS A 130 17.23 -5.28 21.78
N HIS A 131 16.91 -6.47 22.29
CA HIS A 131 17.22 -6.84 23.67
C HIS A 131 18.72 -6.87 23.95
N SER A 132 19.51 -7.45 23.03
CA SER A 132 20.97 -7.45 23.12
C SER A 132 21.54 -6.03 23.09
N ALA A 133 21.00 -5.16 22.22
CA ALA A 133 21.37 -3.74 22.15
C ALA A 133 21.11 -2.98 23.46
N LEU A 134 20.07 -3.36 24.19
CA LEU A 134 19.70 -2.78 25.48
C LEU A 134 20.40 -3.44 26.68
N GLY A 135 21.26 -4.45 26.45
CA GLY A 135 21.98 -5.19 27.49
C GLY A 135 21.16 -6.32 28.15
N ASN A 136 19.95 -6.59 27.66
CA ASN A 136 19.06 -7.63 28.19
C ASN A 136 19.36 -8.99 27.54
N GLN A 137 20.52 -9.57 27.87
CA GLN A 137 21.00 -10.80 27.22
C GLN A 137 20.08 -12.01 27.46
N THR A 138 19.47 -12.13 28.64
CA THR A 138 18.57 -13.26 28.98
C THR A 138 17.32 -13.26 28.10
N ALA A 139 16.69 -12.10 27.90
CA ALA A 139 15.54 -11.95 27.01
C ALA A 139 15.93 -12.15 25.55
N SER A 140 17.12 -11.68 25.15
CA SER A 140 17.65 -11.90 23.80
C SER A 140 17.80 -13.39 23.48
N LEU A 141 18.38 -14.17 24.38
CA LEU A 141 18.57 -15.62 24.18
C LEU A 141 17.22 -16.34 24.09
N SER A 142 16.29 -16.00 24.98
CA SER A 142 14.93 -16.56 24.94
C SER A 142 14.23 -16.29 23.60
N ASP A 143 14.39 -15.09 23.03
CA ASP A 143 13.80 -14.74 21.74
C ASP A 143 14.44 -15.51 20.58
N TYR A 144 15.75 -15.76 20.64
CA TYR A 144 16.45 -16.57 19.63
C TYR A 144 16.06 -18.03 19.69
N ASP A 145 15.98 -18.61 20.90
CA ASP A 145 15.52 -19.99 21.11
C ASP A 145 14.08 -20.16 20.59
N GLU A 146 13.19 -19.19 20.87
CA GLU A 146 11.83 -19.20 20.35
C GLU A 146 11.80 -19.06 18.82
N ALA A 147 12.66 -18.20 18.24
CA ALA A 147 12.75 -18.00 16.79
C ALA A 147 13.18 -19.28 16.06
N ASP A 148 14.17 -20.01 16.56
CA ASP A 148 14.61 -21.29 15.99
C ASP A 148 13.53 -22.37 16.13
N LEU A 149 12.86 -22.43 17.30
CA LEU A 149 11.79 -23.40 17.54
C LEU A 149 10.62 -23.25 16.56
N ILE A 150 10.21 -22.01 16.28
CA ILE A 150 9.06 -21.74 15.40
C ILE A 150 9.42 -21.65 13.92
N HIS A 151 10.71 -21.74 13.56
CA HIS A 151 11.13 -21.63 12.17
C HIS A 151 10.44 -22.72 11.33
N PRO A 152 9.79 -22.36 10.21
CA PRO A 152 9.12 -23.35 9.38
C PRO A 152 10.14 -24.34 8.78
N THR A 153 9.98 -25.62 9.06
CA THR A 153 10.86 -26.69 8.54
C THR A 153 10.54 -27.06 7.08
N SER A 154 9.45 -26.55 6.51
CA SER A 154 9.04 -26.85 5.13
C SER A 154 9.95 -26.14 4.12
N ALA A 155 10.42 -26.91 3.12
CA ALA A 155 11.26 -26.41 2.03
C ALA A 155 10.62 -25.17 1.35
N GLY A 156 11.37 -24.07 1.24
CA GLY A 156 10.95 -22.83 0.59
C GLY A 156 10.53 -21.68 1.52
N PHE A 157 10.65 -21.84 2.85
CA PHE A 157 10.28 -20.80 3.82
C PHE A 157 11.46 -20.40 4.70
N GLY A 158 12.20 -19.37 4.27
CA GLY A 158 13.39 -18.89 4.98
C GLY A 158 14.53 -19.91 4.95
N ASP A 159 15.75 -19.43 4.71
CA ASP A 159 16.92 -20.30 4.83
C ASP A 159 17.16 -20.53 6.33
N ARG A 160 16.63 -21.62 6.90
CA ARG A 160 16.89 -22.00 8.30
C ARG A 160 18.39 -21.91 8.65
N PRO A 161 19.33 -22.39 7.80
CA PRO A 161 20.76 -22.24 8.07
C PRO A 161 21.22 -20.77 8.17
N LEU A 162 20.56 -19.85 7.45
CA LEU A 162 20.83 -18.42 7.58
C LEU A 162 20.34 -17.88 8.93
N LEU A 163 19.17 -18.32 9.40
CA LEU A 163 18.68 -17.95 10.74
C LEU A 163 19.64 -18.45 11.82
N GLU A 164 19.98 -19.75 11.79
CA GLU A 164 20.91 -20.37 12.74
C GLU A 164 22.24 -19.64 12.75
N SER A 165 22.84 -19.39 11.58
CA SER A 165 24.10 -18.65 11.48
C SER A 165 24.01 -17.23 12.05
N LYS A 166 22.88 -16.54 11.85
CA LYS A 166 22.66 -15.20 12.43
C LYS A 166 22.48 -15.24 13.94
N ILE A 167 21.77 -16.25 14.47
CA ILE A 167 21.59 -16.46 15.92
C ILE A 167 22.94 -16.76 16.57
N ASP A 168 23.73 -17.67 16.00
CA ASP A 168 25.05 -18.03 16.52
C ASP A 168 25.97 -16.79 16.60
N GLN A 169 26.02 -16.00 15.52
CA GLN A 169 26.76 -14.74 15.51
C GLN A 169 26.24 -13.74 16.57
N ALA A 170 24.92 -13.68 16.79
CA ALA A 170 24.33 -12.78 17.76
C ALA A 170 24.66 -13.20 19.20
N CYS A 171 24.68 -14.51 19.46
CA CYS A 171 25.07 -15.10 20.74
C CYS A 171 26.55 -14.87 21.03
N ASP A 172 27.43 -15.11 20.05
CA ASP A 172 28.88 -14.95 20.20
C ASP A 172 29.30 -13.50 20.46
N LEU A 173 28.63 -12.56 19.80
CA LEU A 173 29.00 -11.14 19.86
C LEU A 173 28.27 -10.38 20.97
N GLY A 174 27.11 -10.87 21.43
CA GLY A 174 26.28 -10.20 22.43
C GLY A 174 26.03 -8.74 22.06
N SER A 175 26.38 -7.81 22.96
CA SER A 175 26.23 -6.36 22.71
C SER A 175 26.98 -5.83 21.47
N ARG A 176 28.03 -6.53 21.00
CA ARG A 176 28.79 -6.15 19.80
C ARG A 176 28.13 -6.60 18.50
N ALA A 177 27.11 -7.46 18.57
CA ALA A 177 26.37 -7.99 17.43
C ALA A 177 25.77 -6.88 16.55
N LEU A 178 25.52 -5.72 17.14
CA LEU A 178 24.83 -4.60 16.50
C LEU A 178 25.51 -4.05 15.26
N HIS A 179 26.85 -4.11 15.21
CA HIS A 179 27.64 -3.53 14.11
C HIS A 179 27.94 -4.53 12.99
N SER A 180 27.83 -5.82 13.28
CA SER A 180 28.21 -6.90 12.36
C SER A 180 27.01 -7.63 11.77
N ILE A 181 25.88 -7.68 12.48
CA ILE A 181 24.72 -8.49 12.08
C ILE A 181 23.69 -7.62 11.37
N SER A 182 23.28 -8.09 10.19
CA SER A 182 22.15 -7.51 9.48
C SER A 182 20.83 -8.03 10.05
N LEU A 183 19.92 -7.10 10.35
CA LEU A 183 18.54 -7.42 10.73
C LEU A 183 17.81 -8.16 9.59
N TYR A 184 16.72 -8.84 9.93
CA TYR A 184 15.79 -9.31 8.90
C TYR A 184 15.07 -8.10 8.32
N GLU A 185 15.52 -7.74 7.11
CA GLU A 185 14.92 -6.69 6.31
C GLU A 185 13.90 -7.25 5.33
N MET A 186 13.10 -6.35 4.78
CA MET A 186 12.18 -6.63 3.69
C MET A 186 12.74 -6.04 2.41
N ASP A 187 12.56 -6.74 1.29
CA ASP A 187 12.78 -6.18 -0.05
C ASP A 187 11.73 -5.10 -0.35
N TYR A 188 12.11 -3.84 -0.15
CA TYR A 188 11.20 -2.69 -0.29
C TYR A 188 10.80 -2.42 -1.75
N GLU A 189 11.46 -3.04 -2.74
CA GLU A 189 11.20 -2.83 -4.17
C GLU A 189 9.87 -3.42 -4.64
N LEU A 190 9.40 -4.51 -4.01
CA LEU A 190 8.16 -5.19 -4.39
C LEU A 190 7.06 -5.05 -3.32
N ALA A 191 7.34 -4.31 -2.26
CA ALA A 191 6.53 -4.28 -1.05
C ALA A 191 5.37 -3.26 -1.09
N ILE A 192 4.60 -3.24 -2.18
CA ILE A 192 3.47 -2.32 -2.33
C ILE A 192 2.12 -3.06 -2.31
N PHE A 193 1.14 -2.53 -1.57
CA PHE A 193 -0.23 -3.02 -1.64
C PHE A 193 -0.87 -2.58 -2.96
N LYS A 194 -1.33 -3.57 -3.72
CA LYS A 194 -2.04 -3.38 -4.99
C LYS A 194 -3.55 -3.48 -4.78
N PRO A 195 -4.36 -2.71 -5.53
CA PRO A 195 -5.80 -2.93 -5.60
C PRO A 195 -6.10 -4.30 -6.23
N ASN A 196 -7.32 -4.81 -6.02
CA ASN A 196 -7.75 -6.04 -6.67
C ASN A 196 -7.91 -5.81 -8.19
N GLU A 197 -7.17 -6.56 -8.99
CA GLU A 197 -7.12 -6.47 -10.46
C GLU A 197 -8.51 -6.52 -11.11
N GLN A 198 -9.40 -7.41 -10.64
CA GLN A 198 -10.76 -7.53 -11.18
C GLN A 198 -11.56 -6.25 -10.98
N LYS A 199 -11.38 -5.59 -9.82
CA LYS A 199 -12.06 -4.33 -9.52
C LYS A 199 -11.53 -3.20 -10.39
N VAL A 200 -10.22 -3.19 -10.67
CA VAL A 200 -9.59 -2.20 -11.56
C VAL A 200 -10.12 -2.36 -12.99
N LEU A 201 -10.16 -3.59 -13.51
CA LEU A 201 -10.67 -3.87 -14.86
C LEU A 201 -12.13 -3.45 -15.03
N ASN A 202 -12.97 -3.73 -14.02
CA ASN A 202 -14.37 -3.32 -14.02
C ASN A 202 -14.54 -1.79 -13.89
N ALA A 203 -13.59 -1.09 -13.27
CA ALA A 203 -13.62 0.37 -13.20
C ALA A 203 -13.26 1.03 -14.53
N GLN A 204 -12.40 0.40 -15.35
CA GLN A 204 -11.99 0.91 -16.67
C GLN A 204 -13.08 0.73 -17.74
N LYS A 205 -13.88 -0.34 -17.71
CA LYS A 205 -14.80 -0.75 -18.80
C LYS A 205 -16.19 -0.10 -18.79
N VAL A 206 -16.38 1.10 -18.24
CA VAL A 206 -17.72 1.64 -17.99
C VAL A 206 -18.08 2.82 -18.90
N ASP A 207 -18.49 2.50 -20.12
CA ASP A 207 -19.33 3.38 -20.96
C ASP A 207 -20.73 2.73 -21.11
N TYR A 208 -21.58 2.87 -20.08
CA TYR A 208 -22.93 2.27 -20.09
C TYR A 208 -23.92 2.94 -21.04
N ILE A 209 -23.60 4.13 -21.53
CA ILE A 209 -24.56 4.98 -22.25
C ILE A 209 -24.25 5.04 -23.75
N GLY A 210 -23.02 4.72 -24.18
CA GLY A 210 -22.57 5.03 -25.53
C GLY A 210 -22.74 6.52 -25.86
N SER A 211 -22.27 6.95 -27.03
CA SER A 211 -22.81 8.18 -27.61
C SER A 211 -24.27 7.92 -27.97
N PRO A 212 -25.25 8.76 -27.56
CA PRO A 212 -26.63 8.56 -27.94
C PRO A 212 -26.76 8.64 -29.46
N THR A 213 -26.88 7.50 -30.14
CA THR A 213 -27.25 7.42 -31.54
C THR A 213 -28.75 7.63 -31.63
N VAL A 214 -29.16 8.83 -32.07
CA VAL A 214 -30.55 9.09 -32.42
C VAL A 214 -30.82 8.36 -33.74
N PHE A 215 -31.58 7.25 -33.67
CA PHE A 215 -32.14 6.63 -34.85
C PHE A 215 -33.39 7.42 -35.25
N LEU A 216 -33.32 8.12 -36.38
CA LEU A 216 -34.53 8.62 -37.06
C LEU A 216 -35.14 7.45 -37.83
N ASP A 217 -36.26 6.93 -37.34
CA ASP A 217 -37.08 5.99 -38.09
C ASP A 217 -37.69 6.72 -39.31
N SER A 218 -37.43 6.22 -40.51
CA SER A 218 -37.85 6.83 -41.77
C SER A 218 -39.31 6.51 -42.14
N ASN A 219 -40.12 5.93 -41.24
CA ASN A 219 -41.45 5.44 -41.61
C ASN A 219 -42.63 5.74 -40.67
N HIS A 220 -42.56 6.73 -39.79
CA HIS A 220 -43.79 7.23 -39.15
C HIS A 220 -43.89 8.75 -39.10
N ARG A 221 -45.00 9.24 -39.65
CA ARG A 221 -45.46 10.64 -39.58
C ARG A 221 -45.37 11.15 -38.14
N LEU A 222 -44.70 12.29 -37.99
CA LEU A 222 -44.63 13.07 -36.77
C LEU A 222 -46.02 13.57 -36.36
N SER A 223 -46.66 12.87 -35.43
CA SER A 223 -47.64 13.48 -34.54
C SER A 223 -47.58 12.78 -33.20
N GLU A 224 -47.16 13.54 -32.18
CA GLU A 224 -47.23 13.21 -30.75
C GLU A 224 -46.22 12.12 -30.37
N PHE A 225 -45.16 12.42 -29.62
CA PHE A 225 -45.15 12.46 -28.16
C PHE A 225 -43.84 13.14 -27.70
N PHE A 226 -43.90 13.73 -26.49
CA PHE A 226 -42.84 14.47 -25.77
C PHE A 226 -42.73 15.97 -26.03
N THR A 227 -43.81 16.67 -25.69
CA THR A 227 -43.70 17.98 -25.04
C THR A 227 -43.25 17.78 -23.58
N ASN A 228 -41.95 17.95 -23.28
CA ASN A 228 -41.55 18.81 -22.17
C ASN A 228 -40.02 18.99 -22.00
N THR A 229 -39.62 20.26 -22.16
CA THR A 229 -38.71 21.06 -21.32
C THR A 229 -37.37 20.42 -20.96
N SER A 230 -36.28 20.69 -21.67
CA SER A 230 -35.47 21.88 -21.35
C SER A 230 -34.35 22.20 -22.37
N LYS A 231 -34.31 21.51 -23.52
CA LYS A 231 -33.27 21.73 -24.56
C LYS A 231 -33.75 22.46 -25.82
N THR A 232 -35.05 22.71 -25.95
CA THR A 232 -35.65 23.32 -27.15
C THR A 232 -35.36 24.81 -27.29
N ARG A 233 -34.99 25.51 -26.21
CA ARG A 233 -34.70 26.96 -26.26
C ARG A 233 -33.34 27.30 -26.85
N LEU A 234 -32.33 26.42 -26.79
CA LEU A 234 -31.00 26.72 -27.34
C LEU A 234 -30.92 26.50 -28.86
N LEU A 235 -31.65 25.50 -29.38
CA LEU A 235 -31.69 25.23 -30.83
C LEU A 235 -32.52 26.24 -31.62
N GLN A 236 -33.61 26.78 -31.04
CA GLN A 236 -34.41 27.80 -31.72
C GLN A 236 -33.71 29.18 -31.79
N VAL A 237 -32.83 29.51 -30.85
CA VAL A 237 -32.04 30.76 -30.90
C VAL A 237 -30.92 30.66 -31.95
N ALA A 238 -30.26 29.50 -32.06
CA ALA A 238 -29.20 29.28 -33.05
C ALA A 238 -29.72 29.33 -34.51
N MET A 239 -30.90 28.77 -34.79
CA MET A 239 -31.49 28.81 -36.15
C MET A 239 -32.06 30.17 -36.55
N LYS A 240 -32.38 31.05 -35.60
CA LYS A 240 -32.88 32.41 -35.90
C LYS A 240 -31.75 33.38 -36.26
N LEU A 241 -30.53 33.13 -35.79
CA LEU A 241 -29.34 33.95 -36.09
C LEU A 241 -28.76 33.65 -37.48
N THR A 242 -28.84 32.41 -37.95
CA THR A 242 -28.35 32.04 -39.29
C THR A 242 -29.23 32.58 -40.42
N ARG A 243 -30.56 32.71 -40.21
CA ARG A 243 -31.49 33.23 -41.23
C ARG A 243 -31.51 34.76 -41.38
N MET A 244 -30.89 35.51 -40.47
CA MET A 244 -30.79 36.97 -40.61
C MET A 244 -29.53 37.44 -41.35
N GLN A 245 -28.55 36.56 -41.60
CA GLN A 245 -27.34 36.92 -42.36
C GLN A 245 -27.52 36.80 -43.88
N ASP A 246 -28.52 36.04 -44.36
CA ASP A 246 -28.73 35.80 -45.80
C ASP A 246 -29.74 36.74 -46.49
N SER A 247 -30.24 37.79 -45.83
CA SER A 247 -31.28 38.69 -46.40
C SER A 247 -30.88 40.16 -46.54
N ARG A 248 -29.58 40.49 -46.54
CA ARG A 248 -29.10 41.84 -46.89
C ARG A 248 -28.11 41.81 -48.05
N VAL A 249 -28.61 41.51 -49.25
CA VAL A 249 -28.06 42.03 -50.50
C VAL A 249 -29.21 42.21 -51.48
N PRO A 250 -29.46 43.44 -51.94
CA PRO A 250 -29.53 43.67 -53.38
C PRO A 250 -28.30 44.44 -53.87
#